data_AF-A0A8S4QTQ7-F1
#
_entry.id   AF-A0A8S4QTQ7-F1
#
_cell.length_a   1.000
_cell.length_b   1.000
_cell.length_c   1.000
_cell.angle_alpha   90.00
_cell.angle_beta   90.00
_cell.angle_gamma   90.00
#
_symmetry.space_group_name_H-M   'P 1'
#
loop_
_entity.id
_entity.type
_entity.pdbx_description
1 polymer ?
#
loop_
_entity_poly.entity_id
_entity_poly.type
_entity_poly.pdbx_seq_one_letter_code
_entity_poly.pdbx_strand_id
1 'polypeptide(L)'
;MFLTWSLFLIIITQECSSQDDTGPYRGKYIGKLNSYHHQVSGEVYAVDDWTLLLVDFNYDGTGDDTFFWAGDSGRPGPLGFIVPDQNGKTNILERYNNEEIRLKLPDGKKVPRISWFAVYDLASQNAFGDVYIPEEFEAPAPRTLTPFVAAPGVALSSQPVTFLDASTFV
;
A
#
# COMPACT_ATOMS: atom_id res chain seq x y z
N MET A 1 -26.85 48.59 -18.49
CA MET A 1 -25.99 47.51 -19.01
C MET A 1 -25.43 46.78 -17.80
N PHE A 2 -26.10 45.72 -17.35
CA PHE A 2 -25.75 44.96 -16.14
C PHE A 2 -24.81 43.82 -16.54
N LEU A 3 -23.64 43.72 -15.91
CA LEU A 3 -22.68 42.64 -16.12
C LEU A 3 -22.76 41.69 -14.92
N THR A 4 -23.39 40.53 -15.12
CA THR A 4 -23.42 39.45 -14.13
C THR A 4 -22.15 38.63 -14.25
N TRP A 5 -21.37 38.58 -13.16
CA TRP A 5 -20.18 37.73 -13.08
C TRP A 5 -20.61 36.37 -12.53
N SER A 6 -20.62 35.34 -13.36
CA SER A 6 -20.85 33.96 -12.90
C SER A 6 -19.60 33.45 -12.19
N LEU A 7 -19.75 33.15 -10.91
CA LEU A 7 -18.77 32.44 -10.09
C LEU A 7 -18.86 30.94 -10.46
N PHE A 8 -17.85 30.41 -11.16
CA PHE A 8 -17.72 28.98 -11.39
C PHE A 8 -17.10 28.35 -10.13
N LEU A 9 -17.94 27.73 -9.30
CA LEU A 9 -17.50 26.90 -8.18
C LEU A 9 -17.10 25.53 -8.74
N ILE A 10 -15.80 25.29 -8.91
CA ILE A 10 -15.27 23.97 -9.25
C ILE A 10 -15.36 23.12 -7.99
N ILE A 11 -16.36 22.24 -7.94
CA ILE A 11 -16.49 21.20 -6.92
C ILE A 11 -15.45 20.13 -7.28
N ILE A 12 -14.33 20.12 -6.57
CA ILE A 12 -13.34 19.04 -6.66
C ILE A 12 -13.96 17.84 -5.96
N THR A 13 -14.49 16.89 -6.74
CA THR A 13 -14.94 15.60 -6.22
C THR A 13 -13.70 14.80 -5.82
N GLN A 14 -13.43 14.69 -4.52
CA GLN A 14 -12.48 13.69 -4.02
C GLN A 14 -13.10 12.31 -4.26
N GLU A 15 -12.58 11.61 -5.27
CA GLU A 15 -12.90 10.21 -5.52
C GLU A 15 -12.35 9.38 -4.36
N CYS A 16 -13.21 9.09 -3.38
CA CYS A 16 -12.91 8.09 -2.37
C CYS A 16 -13.12 6.73 -3.05
N SER A 17 -12.04 6.11 -3.51
CA SER A 17 -12.07 4.76 -4.07
C SER A 17 -12.34 3.75 -2.95
N SER A 18 -13.59 3.30 -2.85
CA SER A 18 -13.97 2.12 -2.08
C SER A 18 -13.66 0.88 -2.91
N GLN A 19 -13.00 -0.11 -2.32
CA GLN A 19 -12.76 -1.41 -2.95
C GLN A 19 -14.09 -2.11 -3.21
N ASP A 20 -14.27 -2.73 -4.39
CA ASP A 20 -15.44 -3.57 -4.70
C ASP A 20 -15.53 -4.74 -3.71
N ASP A 21 -16.74 -5.01 -3.19
CA ASP A 21 -17.06 -5.92 -2.07
C ASP A 21 -16.75 -7.42 -2.31
N THR A 22 -16.06 -7.78 -3.40
CA THR A 22 -15.74 -9.17 -3.76
C THR A 22 -14.27 -9.50 -3.51
N GLY A 23 -13.84 -9.54 -2.24
CA GLY A 23 -12.50 -10.02 -1.88
C GLY A 23 -12.12 -9.77 -0.42
N PRO A 24 -11.02 -10.39 0.06
CA PRO A 24 -10.44 -10.02 1.35
C PRO A 24 -10.02 -8.55 1.34
N TYR A 25 -10.17 -7.87 2.47
CA TYR A 25 -9.79 -6.46 2.60
C TYR A 25 -8.28 -6.28 2.33
N ARG A 26 -7.94 -5.48 1.31
CA ARG A 26 -6.56 -5.26 0.86
C ARG A 26 -5.92 -3.97 1.39
N GLY A 27 -6.73 -3.12 2.02
CA GLY A 27 -6.32 -1.78 2.44
C GLY A 27 -6.77 -0.71 1.46
N LYS A 28 -6.18 0.48 1.57
CA LYS A 28 -6.50 1.61 0.69
C LYS A 28 -5.66 1.52 -0.58
N TYR A 29 -6.33 1.60 -1.72
CA TYR A 29 -5.66 1.60 -3.02
C TYR A 29 -4.78 2.85 -3.16
N ILE A 30 -3.52 2.64 -3.56
CA ILE A 30 -2.57 3.72 -3.88
C ILE A 30 -2.57 3.97 -5.38
N GLY A 31 -2.39 2.90 -6.16
CA GLY A 31 -2.27 3.04 -7.61
C GLY A 31 -1.70 1.79 -8.27
N LYS A 32 -1.67 1.81 -9.60
CA LYS A 32 -1.04 0.79 -10.43
C LYS A 32 0.42 1.17 -10.67
N LEU A 33 1.30 0.17 -10.67
CA LEU A 33 2.69 0.38 -11.06
C LEU A 33 2.78 0.81 -12.53
N ASN A 34 3.43 1.95 -12.76
CA ASN A 34 3.89 2.36 -14.07
C ASN A 34 4.99 1.39 -14.50
N SER A 35 4.79 0.68 -15.61
CA SER A 35 5.75 -0.31 -16.14
C SER A 35 6.67 0.34 -17.16
N TYR A 36 7.99 0.21 -16.99
CA TYR A 36 8.98 0.68 -17.96
C TYR A 36 9.80 -0.45 -18.54
N HIS A 37 10.31 -1.34 -17.68
CA HIS A 37 11.19 -2.44 -18.06
C HIS A 37 10.93 -3.67 -17.19
N HIS A 38 11.54 -4.80 -17.58
CA HIS A 38 11.59 -6.02 -16.76
C HIS A 38 10.24 -6.62 -16.33
N GLN A 39 9.20 -6.36 -17.13
CA GLN A 39 7.84 -6.85 -16.89
C GLN A 39 7.29 -6.47 -15.51
N VAL A 40 7.72 -5.33 -14.96
CA VAL A 40 7.21 -4.84 -13.67
C VAL A 40 5.75 -4.41 -13.82
N SER A 41 4.85 -5.14 -13.18
CA SER A 41 3.43 -4.77 -13.13
C SER A 41 2.82 -5.18 -11.80
N GLY A 42 1.71 -4.55 -11.46
CA GLY A 42 0.94 -4.88 -10.27
C GLY A 42 0.19 -3.66 -9.74
N GLU A 43 -0.66 -3.91 -8.76
CA GLU A 43 -1.43 -2.90 -8.04
C GLU A 43 -0.90 -2.75 -6.63
N VAL A 44 -0.84 -1.51 -6.13
CA VAL A 44 -0.27 -1.19 -4.81
C VAL A 44 -1.37 -0.66 -3.90
N TYR A 45 -1.42 -1.21 -2.69
CA TYR A 45 -2.33 -0.83 -1.62
C TYR A 45 -1.55 -0.54 -0.34
N ALA A 46 -2.05 0.37 0.50
CA ALA A 46 -1.59 0.48 1.88
C ALA A 46 -2.51 -0.32 2.79
N VAL A 47 -1.97 -1.34 3.43
CA VAL A 47 -2.70 -2.15 4.42
C VAL A 47 -2.84 -1.36 5.72
N ASP A 48 -1.75 -0.69 6.11
CA ASP A 48 -1.66 0.14 7.31
C ASP A 48 -0.59 1.23 7.12
N ASP A 49 -0.25 1.95 8.20
CA ASP A 49 0.78 2.99 8.22
C ASP A 49 2.17 2.52 7.77
N TRP A 50 2.46 1.22 7.79
CA TRP A 50 3.83 0.66 7.65
C TRP A 50 3.95 -0.39 6.56
N THR A 51 2.83 -0.84 5.98
CA THR A 51 2.79 -2.04 5.14
C THR A 51 2.14 -1.74 3.80
N LEU A 52 2.90 -1.96 2.74
CA LEU A 52 2.41 -1.98 1.37
C LEU A 52 2.01 -3.41 0.99
N LEU A 53 0.94 -3.54 0.23
CA LEU A 53 0.50 -4.77 -0.40
C LEU A 53 0.58 -4.60 -1.91
N LEU A 54 1.32 -5.48 -2.57
CA LEU A 54 1.36 -5.56 -4.02
C LEU A 54 0.52 -6.75 -4.45
N VAL A 55 -0.37 -6.53 -5.43
CA VAL A 55 -1.29 -7.53 -5.98
C VAL A 55 -0.99 -7.72 -7.46
N ASP A 56 -1.08 -8.98 -7.92
CA ASP A 56 -0.75 -9.38 -9.29
C ASP A 56 0.64 -8.87 -9.70
N PHE A 57 1.57 -8.96 -8.75
CA PHE A 57 2.92 -8.45 -8.91
C PHE A 57 3.75 -9.36 -9.81
N ASN A 58 4.40 -8.76 -10.80
CA ASN A 58 5.25 -9.44 -11.75
C ASN A 58 6.59 -8.68 -11.86
N TYR A 59 7.67 -9.43 -12.00
CA TYR A 59 9.02 -8.94 -12.31
C TYR A 59 9.83 -10.10 -12.87
N ASP A 60 10.52 -9.91 -14.00
CA ASP A 60 11.17 -11.00 -14.73
C ASP A 60 12.45 -11.56 -14.07
N GLY A 61 13.00 -10.85 -13.08
CA GLY A 61 14.18 -11.27 -12.32
C GLY A 61 15.52 -11.03 -13.02
N THR A 62 15.56 -10.27 -14.12
CA THR A 62 16.80 -10.12 -14.92
C THR A 62 17.59 -8.84 -14.65
N GLY A 63 17.21 -8.05 -13.65
CA GLY A 63 17.99 -6.88 -13.22
C GLY A 63 19.22 -7.28 -12.42
N ASP A 64 20.27 -6.45 -12.49
CA ASP A 64 21.58 -6.75 -11.91
C ASP A 64 21.62 -6.49 -10.40
N ASP A 65 21.09 -5.34 -9.96
CA ASP A 65 21.11 -4.89 -8.55
C ASP A 65 19.78 -4.22 -8.20
N THR A 66 18.71 -5.01 -8.34
CA THR A 66 17.32 -4.54 -8.25
C THR A 66 16.72 -4.80 -6.87
N PHE A 67 16.04 -3.77 -6.33
CA PHE A 67 15.42 -3.79 -5.00
C PHE A 67 14.02 -3.19 -5.03
N PHE A 68 13.23 -3.52 -4.01
CA PHE A 68 12.11 -2.66 -3.64
C PHE A 68 12.67 -1.38 -3.02
N TRP A 69 12.20 -0.25 -3.52
CA TRP A 69 12.78 1.04 -3.24
C TRP A 69 11.70 2.06 -2.95
N ALA A 70 11.94 2.97 -2.01
CA ALA A 70 11.01 4.03 -1.70
C ALA A 70 11.75 5.31 -1.33
N GLY A 71 11.08 6.45 -1.42
CA GLY A 71 11.67 7.73 -1.05
C GLY A 71 10.63 8.83 -0.93
N ASP A 72 11.06 9.96 -0.38
CA ASP A 72 10.25 11.17 -0.15
C ASP A 72 10.57 12.29 -1.14
N SER A 73 11.55 12.09 -2.03
CA SER A 73 11.86 13.02 -3.12
C SER A 73 10.70 13.13 -4.12
N GLY A 74 10.69 14.18 -4.94
CA GLY A 74 9.66 14.37 -5.96
C GLY A 74 9.67 13.36 -7.11
N ARG A 75 10.66 12.45 -7.19
CA ARG A 75 10.73 11.36 -8.16
C ARG A 75 11.62 10.21 -7.68
N PRO A 76 11.41 8.97 -8.17
CA PRO A 76 12.32 7.84 -7.97
C PRO A 76 13.75 8.19 -8.37
N GLY A 77 14.70 7.80 -7.52
CA GLY A 77 16.12 8.07 -7.75
C GLY A 77 17.03 7.50 -6.66
N PRO A 78 18.33 7.82 -6.72
CA PRO A 78 19.35 7.20 -5.87
C PRO A 78 19.25 7.59 -4.39
N LEU A 79 18.49 8.64 -4.06
CA LEU A 79 18.30 9.13 -2.68
C LEU A 79 17.18 8.41 -1.91
N GLY A 80 16.64 7.31 -2.45
CA GLY A 80 15.69 6.47 -1.72
C GLY A 80 16.33 5.52 -0.73
N PHE A 81 15.54 4.56 -0.26
CA PHE A 81 15.96 3.52 0.67
C PHE A 81 15.37 2.17 0.27
N ILE A 82 16.07 1.09 0.65
CA ILE A 82 15.62 -0.29 0.42
C ILE A 82 14.38 -0.56 1.29
N VAL A 83 13.33 -1.08 0.66
CA VAL A 83 12.21 -1.73 1.35
C VAL A 83 12.50 -3.23 1.40
N PRO A 84 12.48 -3.88 2.58
CA PRO A 84 12.66 -5.32 2.67
C PRO A 84 11.58 -6.09 1.91
N ASP A 85 11.94 -7.28 1.42
CA ASP A 85 11.00 -8.23 0.82
C ASP A 85 9.98 -8.77 1.84
N GLN A 86 9.07 -9.63 1.40
CA GLN A 86 8.05 -10.28 2.24
C GLN A 86 8.63 -11.13 3.38
N ASN A 87 9.91 -11.51 3.29
CA ASN A 87 10.64 -12.27 4.29
C ASN A 87 11.52 -11.38 5.19
N GLY A 88 11.48 -10.05 4.99
CA GLY A 88 12.30 -9.08 5.71
C GLY A 88 13.76 -9.03 5.24
N LYS A 89 14.07 -9.55 4.04
CA LYS A 89 15.41 -9.54 3.47
C LYS A 89 15.61 -8.33 2.57
N THR A 90 16.86 -7.90 2.45
CA THR A 90 17.30 -6.77 1.60
C THR A 90 18.28 -7.23 0.52
N ASN A 91 18.09 -8.44 0.00
CA ASN A 91 18.87 -8.97 -1.11
C ASN A 91 18.31 -8.50 -2.46
N ILE A 92 19.09 -8.73 -3.52
CA ILE A 92 18.65 -8.52 -4.91
C ILE A 92 17.36 -9.32 -5.13
N LEU A 93 16.40 -8.69 -5.78
CA LEU A 93 15.10 -9.28 -6.07
C LEU A 93 15.23 -10.44 -7.05
N GLU A 94 14.59 -11.55 -6.70
CA GLU A 94 14.36 -12.66 -7.60
C GLU A 94 13.13 -12.39 -8.48
N ARG A 95 12.82 -13.33 -9.38
CA ARG A 95 11.64 -13.27 -10.23
C ARG A 95 10.36 -13.37 -9.40
N TYR A 96 9.35 -12.56 -9.75
CA TYR A 96 7.99 -12.65 -9.24
C TYR A 96 7.01 -12.93 -10.38
N ASN A 97 6.05 -13.84 -10.16
CA ASN A 97 5.07 -14.21 -11.18
C ASN A 97 3.65 -14.25 -10.61
N ASN A 98 2.90 -13.18 -10.88
CA ASN A 98 1.54 -12.96 -10.40
C ASN A 98 1.37 -13.20 -8.89
N GLU A 99 2.26 -12.61 -8.10
CA GLU A 99 2.30 -12.81 -6.66
C GLU A 99 1.56 -11.71 -5.89
N GLU A 100 1.06 -12.08 -4.71
CA GLU A 100 0.54 -11.14 -3.73
C GLU A 100 1.54 -11.05 -2.56
N ILE A 101 2.20 -9.90 -2.40
CA ILE A 101 3.29 -9.74 -1.43
C ILE A 101 3.07 -8.54 -0.51
N ARG A 102 3.45 -8.70 0.76
CA ARG A 102 3.36 -7.67 1.80
C ARG A 102 4.74 -7.16 2.14
N LEU A 103 4.97 -5.88 1.94
CA LEU A 103 6.25 -5.22 2.17
C LEU A 103 6.13 -4.28 3.35
N LYS A 104 6.92 -4.54 4.40
CA LYS A 104 6.94 -3.68 5.58
C LYS A 104 8.06 -2.65 5.45
N LEU A 105 7.70 -1.38 5.57
CA LEU A 105 8.66 -0.28 5.59
C LEU A 105 9.66 -0.43 6.75
N PRO A 106 10.96 -0.19 6.50
CA PRO A 106 12.01 -0.32 7.51
C PRO A 106 11.98 0.84 8.51
N ASP A 107 12.66 0.66 9.65
CA ASP A 107 12.97 1.71 10.63
C ASP A 107 11.78 2.55 11.13
N GLY A 108 10.57 1.96 11.14
CA GLY A 108 9.36 2.67 11.55
C GLY A 108 8.95 3.80 10.59
N LYS A 109 9.47 3.79 9.35
CA LYS A 109 8.99 4.67 8.28
C LYS A 109 7.53 4.37 7.99
N LYS A 110 6.81 5.42 7.57
CA LYS A 110 5.38 5.35 7.31
C LYS A 110 5.10 5.50 5.82
N VAL A 111 4.12 4.75 5.32
CA VAL A 111 3.55 4.88 3.97
C VAL A 111 3.18 6.35 3.66
N PRO A 112 2.45 7.09 4.52
CA PRO A 112 2.13 8.50 4.25
C PRO A 112 3.34 9.45 4.24
N ARG A 113 4.55 9.00 4.59
CA ARG A 113 5.77 9.83 4.58
C ARG A 113 6.65 9.60 3.36
N ILE A 114 6.31 8.65 2.50
CA ILE A 114 7.00 8.43 1.23
C ILE A 114 6.17 8.99 0.08
N SER A 115 6.85 9.56 -0.90
CA SER A 115 6.23 10.17 -2.08
C SER A 115 6.07 9.18 -3.22
N TRP A 116 6.87 8.10 -3.23
CA TRP A 116 6.83 7.06 -4.25
C TRP A 116 7.37 5.73 -3.73
N PHE A 117 6.93 4.66 -4.38
CA PHE A 117 7.46 3.31 -4.27
C PHE A 117 7.84 2.81 -5.66
N ALA A 118 8.95 2.09 -5.78
CA ALA A 118 9.48 1.64 -7.06
C ALA A 118 10.19 0.28 -6.95
N VAL A 119 10.21 -0.44 -8.07
CA VAL A 119 11.22 -1.47 -8.33
C VAL A 119 12.38 -0.76 -9.01
N TYR A 120 13.52 -0.67 -8.32
CA TYR A 120 14.63 0.18 -8.74
C TYR A 120 15.92 -0.61 -8.80
N ASP A 121 16.67 -0.40 -9.88
CA ASP A 121 17.97 -1.02 -10.09
C ASP A 121 19.09 -0.02 -9.81
N LEU A 122 19.93 -0.32 -8.82
CA LEU A 122 21.00 0.56 -8.36
C LEU A 122 22.17 0.60 -9.34
N ALA A 123 22.40 -0.48 -10.09
CA ALA A 123 23.48 -0.58 -11.08
C ALA A 123 23.26 0.37 -12.26
N SER A 124 22.05 0.36 -12.81
CA SER A 124 21.66 1.22 -13.94
C SER A 124 21.07 2.57 -13.52
N GLN A 125 20.74 2.74 -12.23
CA GLN A 125 20.07 3.92 -11.67
C GLN A 125 18.73 4.24 -12.33
N ASN A 126 17.95 3.20 -12.66
CA ASN A 126 16.65 3.33 -13.30
C ASN A 126 15.56 2.65 -12.49
N ALA A 127 14.36 3.25 -12.53
CA ALA A 127 13.15 2.57 -12.06
C ALA A 127 12.63 1.64 -13.18
N PHE A 128 12.41 0.38 -12.84
CA PHE A 128 11.75 -0.58 -13.74
C PHE A 128 10.24 -0.47 -13.68
N GLY A 129 9.72 -0.07 -12.51
CA GLY A 129 8.38 0.47 -12.37
C GLY A 129 8.23 1.28 -11.09
N ASP A 130 7.27 2.21 -11.09
CA ASP A 130 7.01 3.09 -9.95
C ASP A 130 5.52 3.35 -9.73
N VAL A 131 5.17 3.79 -8.52
CA VAL A 131 3.88 4.38 -8.19
C VAL A 131 4.10 5.56 -7.26
N TYR A 132 3.36 6.64 -7.49
CA TYR A 132 3.37 7.81 -6.61
C TYR A 132 2.29 7.68 -5.55
N ILE A 133 2.62 8.09 -4.34
CA ILE A 133 1.68 8.13 -3.21
C ILE A 133 1.22 9.57 -3.07
N PRO A 134 -0.10 9.84 -3.05
CA PRO A 134 -0.60 11.20 -2.96
C PRO A 134 -0.21 11.85 -1.62
N GLU A 135 0.09 13.15 -1.62
CA GLU A 135 0.54 13.87 -0.41
C GLU A 135 -0.50 13.84 0.72
N GLU A 136 -1.79 13.81 0.37
CA GLU A 136 -2.92 13.73 1.31
C GLU A 136 -3.34 12.26 1.61
N PHE A 137 -2.40 11.31 1.50
CA PHE A 137 -2.70 9.91 1.74
C PHE A 137 -2.88 9.59 3.22
N GLU A 138 -4.12 9.39 3.67
CA GLU A 138 -4.39 8.75 4.96
C GLU A 138 -4.39 7.22 4.81
N ALA A 139 -3.46 6.55 5.50
CA ALA A 139 -3.41 5.09 5.54
C ALA A 139 -4.52 4.52 6.46
N PRO A 140 -5.03 3.31 6.17
CA PRO A 140 -5.99 2.66 7.06
C PRO A 140 -5.38 2.38 8.43
N ALA A 141 -5.99 2.91 9.49
CA ALA A 141 -5.63 2.56 10.86
C ALA A 141 -6.54 1.46 11.38
N PRO A 142 -6.01 0.41 12.05
CA PRO A 142 -6.83 -0.56 12.76
C PRO A 142 -7.72 0.17 13.77
N ARG A 143 -9.04 0.04 13.63
CA ARG A 143 -10.00 0.59 14.59
C ARG A 143 -10.31 -0.49 15.62
N THR A 144 -9.81 -0.30 16.84
CA THR A 144 -10.26 -1.09 17.98
C THR A 144 -11.71 -0.72 18.27
N LEU A 145 -12.63 -1.63 17.96
CA LEU A 145 -14.00 -1.50 18.47
C LEU A 145 -13.91 -1.52 19.99
N THR A 146 -14.50 -0.51 20.65
CA THR A 146 -14.73 -0.60 22.09
C THR A 146 -15.44 -1.92 22.38
N PRO A 147 -15.06 -2.65 23.45
CA PRO A 147 -15.74 -3.89 23.80
C PRO A 147 -17.24 -3.61 23.88
N PHE A 148 -18.06 -4.54 23.39
CA PHE A 148 -19.51 -4.43 23.46
C PHE A 148 -19.92 -4.10 24.90
N VAL A 149 -20.27 -2.85 25.16
CA VAL A 149 -20.81 -2.45 26.45
C VAL A 149 -22.20 -3.04 26.49
N ALA A 150 -22.35 -4.12 27.25
CA ALA A 150 -23.66 -4.64 27.55
C ALA A 150 -24.50 -3.52 28.19
N ALA A 151 -25.76 -3.40 27.77
CA ALA A 151 -26.70 -2.47 28.36
C ALA A 151 -26.71 -2.65 29.90
N PRO A 152 -26.94 -1.57 30.67
CA PRO A 152 -26.96 -1.65 32.13
C PRO A 152 -27.90 -2.77 32.59
N GLY A 153 -27.35 -3.79 33.27
CA GLY A 153 -28.11 -4.93 33.79
C GLY A 153 -27.86 -6.28 33.10
N VAL A 154 -27.03 -6.35 32.06
CA VAL A 154 -26.64 -7.63 31.43
C VAL A 154 -25.14 -7.83 31.55
N ALA A 155 -24.70 -8.87 32.26
CA ALA A 155 -23.29 -9.27 32.29
C ALA A 155 -23.03 -10.23 31.13
N LEU A 156 -22.41 -9.76 30.06
CA LEU A 156 -21.80 -10.64 29.06
C LEU A 156 -20.30 -10.72 29.36
N SER A 157 -19.88 -11.86 29.89
CA SER A 157 -18.47 -12.24 30.03
C SER A 157 -18.21 -13.32 29.00
N SER A 158 -17.51 -12.99 27.91
CA SER A 158 -16.95 -14.03 27.04
C SER A 158 -15.56 -14.39 27.54
N GLN A 159 -15.29 -15.69 27.69
CA GLN A 159 -13.92 -16.17 27.89
C GLN A 159 -13.07 -15.92 26.62
N PRO A 160 -11.73 -15.91 26.72
CA PRO A 160 -10.86 -15.70 25.56
C PRO A 160 -11.12 -16.78 24.49
N VAL A 161 -11.53 -16.36 23.29
CA VAL A 161 -11.72 -17.25 22.14
C VAL A 161 -10.41 -17.29 21.36
N THR A 162 -9.77 -18.45 21.33
CA THR A 162 -8.60 -18.71 20.48
C THR A 162 -9.06 -19.27 19.14
N PHE A 163 -8.86 -18.51 18.06
CA PHE A 163 -9.14 -18.96 16.70
C PHE A 163 -8.00 -19.84 16.21
N LEU A 164 -8.30 -21.10 15.86
CA LEU A 164 -7.34 -22.06 15.33
C LEU A 164 -7.45 -22.28 13.81
N ASP A 165 -8.61 -22.06 13.17
CA ASP A 165 -8.79 -22.13 11.71
C ASP A 165 -10.16 -21.54 11.25
N ALA A 166 -10.25 -21.09 10.00
CA ALA A 166 -11.36 -20.30 9.43
C ALA A 166 -12.66 -21.05 9.12
N SER A 167 -12.90 -22.26 9.66
CA SER A 167 -14.08 -23.04 9.26
C SER A 167 -14.81 -23.82 10.37
N THR A 168 -14.55 -23.62 11.66
CA THR A 168 -15.39 -24.24 12.71
C THR A 168 -15.40 -23.44 14.02
N PHE A 169 -16.60 -23.17 14.56
CA PHE A 169 -16.82 -22.60 15.90
C PHE A 169 -17.21 -23.73 16.88
N VAL A 170 -16.67 -23.70 18.10
CA VAL A 170 -17.17 -24.46 19.26
C VAL A 170 -17.30 -23.51 20.45
#